data_AF-W4RXG8-F1
#
_entry.id   AF-W4RXG8-F1
#
_cell.length_a   1.000
_cell.length_b   1.000
_cell.length_c   1.000
_cell.angle_alpha   90.00
_cell.angle_beta   90.00
_cell.angle_gamma   90.00
#
_symmetry.space_group_name_H-M   'P 1'
#
loop_
_entity.id
_entity.type
_entity.pdbx_description
1 polymer ?
#
loop_
_entity_poly.entity_id
_entity_poly.type
_entity_poly.pdbx_seq_one_letter_code
_entity_poly.pdbx_strand_id
1 'polypeptide(L)'
;MSGTAAGTSGASGFQLDARLAADSVFVADGPLSQVRLMDDSRFPWLVLVPRVADVSEWIDLDGGQQRLLLAEINQLSQLLRVEPGVAKLNIGALGNIVRQLHVHLVGRHPGDAAWPGPVWGSGSAQRFEADALHQHVAAWAQRLR
;
A
#
# COMPACT_ATOMS: atom_id res chain seq x y z
N MET A 1 14.31 22.49 33.46
CA MET A 1 14.50 21.26 32.67
C MET A 1 13.38 20.30 33.06
N SER A 2 12.37 20.17 32.23
CA SER A 2 11.28 19.22 32.42
C SER A 2 11.04 18.57 31.07
N GLY A 3 11.65 17.41 30.88
CA GLY A 3 11.43 16.59 29.69
C GLY A 3 10.07 15.93 29.78
N THR A 4 9.18 16.27 28.85
CA THR A 4 8.06 15.41 28.51
C THR A 4 8.54 14.47 27.40
N ALA A 5 8.81 13.22 27.80
CA ALA A 5 9.01 12.14 26.86
C ALA A 5 7.75 12.02 26.00
N ALA A 6 7.92 12.24 24.69
CA ALA A 6 6.91 11.85 23.71
C ALA A 6 6.80 10.32 23.77
N GLY A 7 5.73 9.85 24.40
CA GLY A 7 5.41 8.44 24.45
C GLY A 7 5.18 7.94 23.03
N THR A 8 6.09 7.10 22.53
CA THR A 8 5.80 6.19 21.43
C THR A 8 4.76 5.19 21.93
N SER A 9 3.47 5.52 21.77
CA SER A 9 2.40 4.57 22.01
C SER A 9 2.45 3.52 20.90
N GLY A 10 3.07 2.40 21.23
CA GLY A 10 3.16 1.23 20.37
C GLY A 10 1.78 0.72 19.96
N ALA A 11 1.77 0.04 18.83
CA ALA A 11 0.67 -0.64 18.17
C ALA A 11 -0.04 -1.69 19.07
N SER A 12 -0.79 -1.27 20.09
CA SER A 12 -1.70 -2.16 20.83
C SER A 12 -3.10 -2.07 20.24
N GLY A 13 -3.32 -2.71 19.09
CA GLY A 13 -4.67 -2.87 18.53
C GLY A 13 -4.77 -2.97 17.01
N PHE A 14 -3.71 -2.71 16.25
CA PHE A 14 -3.76 -2.89 14.80
C PHE A 14 -3.92 -4.39 14.45
N GLN A 15 -5.00 -4.70 13.71
CA GLN A 15 -5.22 -5.98 13.08
C GLN A 15 -5.55 -5.73 11.61
N LEU A 16 -4.79 -6.37 10.70
CA LEU A 16 -5.07 -6.28 9.28
C LEU A 16 -6.42 -6.93 8.94
N ASP A 17 -7.23 -6.26 8.13
CA ASP A 17 -8.48 -6.80 7.61
C ASP A 17 -8.22 -8.12 6.83
N ALA A 18 -9.08 -9.12 7.05
CA ALA A 18 -8.91 -10.45 6.47
C ALA A 18 -8.92 -10.45 4.93
N ARG A 19 -9.66 -9.53 4.29
CA ARG A 19 -9.67 -9.42 2.82
C ARG A 19 -8.37 -8.80 2.31
N LEU A 20 -7.86 -7.76 2.98
CA LEU A 20 -6.53 -7.24 2.67
C LEU A 20 -5.45 -8.30 2.84
N ALA A 21 -5.54 -9.13 3.89
CA ALA A 21 -4.62 -10.24 4.10
C ALA A 21 -4.71 -11.31 3.01
N ALA A 22 -5.92 -11.63 2.53
CA ALA A 22 -6.16 -12.62 1.49
C ALA A 22 -5.74 -12.13 0.09
N ASP A 23 -5.89 -10.84 -0.18
CA ASP A 23 -5.66 -10.27 -1.51
C ASP A 23 -4.25 -9.68 -1.69
N SER A 24 -3.46 -9.57 -0.62
CA SER A 24 -2.13 -8.97 -0.69
C SER A 24 -1.11 -9.65 0.23
N VAL A 25 0.15 -9.63 -0.19
CA VAL A 25 1.27 -10.19 0.56
C VAL A 25 2.07 -9.11 1.26
N PHE A 26 2.47 -9.36 2.50
CA PHE A 26 3.31 -8.44 3.26
C PHE A 26 4.70 -8.29 2.61
N VAL A 27 5.18 -7.06 2.49
CA VAL A 27 6.51 -6.75 1.97
C VAL A 27 7.44 -6.24 3.07
N ALA A 28 7.03 -5.18 3.76
CA ALA A 28 7.81 -4.53 4.80
C ALA A 28 6.92 -3.66 5.69
N ASP A 29 7.45 -3.30 6.86
CA ASP A 29 6.89 -2.24 7.67
C ASP A 29 7.60 -0.92 7.37
N GLY A 30 6.83 0.09 6.93
CA GLY A 30 7.27 1.49 6.90
C GLY A 30 7.13 2.15 8.28
N PRO A 31 7.48 3.44 8.40
CA PRO A 31 7.31 4.21 9.64
C PRO A 31 5.90 4.15 10.26
N LEU A 32 4.85 4.19 9.44
CA LEU A 32 3.45 4.14 9.86
C LEU A 32 2.72 2.91 9.30
N SER A 33 2.96 2.56 8.04
CA SER A 33 2.13 1.62 7.30
C SER A 33 2.80 0.27 7.05
N GLN A 34 2.03 -0.81 7.03
CA GLN A 34 2.45 -2.00 6.29
C GLN A 34 2.49 -1.66 4.81
N VAL A 35 3.59 -2.00 4.14
CA VAL A 35 3.67 -2.04 2.69
C VAL A 35 3.35 -3.46 2.26
N ARG A 36 2.38 -3.58 1.35
CA ARG A 36 1.89 -4.86 0.85
C ARG A 36 1.89 -4.86 -0.67
N LEU A 37 2.14 -6.02 -1.27
CA LEU A 37 2.01 -6.24 -2.71
C LEU A 37 0.62 -6.82 -2.97
N MET A 38 -0.19 -6.15 -3.79
CA MET A 38 -1.46 -6.72 -4.23
C MET A 38 -1.17 -7.95 -5.09
N ASP A 39 -1.81 -9.07 -4.79
CA ASP A 39 -1.66 -10.31 -5.55
C ASP A 39 -2.56 -10.28 -6.80
N ASP A 40 -2.24 -9.33 -7.69
CA ASP A 40 -2.83 -9.17 -9.02
C ASP A 40 -1.72 -8.79 -10.01
N SER A 41 -1.17 -9.78 -10.69
CA SER A 41 -0.02 -9.66 -11.59
C SER A 41 -0.28 -8.83 -12.85
N ARG A 42 -1.53 -8.40 -13.07
CA ARG A 42 -1.90 -7.52 -14.18
C ARG A 42 -1.29 -6.12 -14.04
N PHE A 43 -0.94 -5.70 -12.83
CA PHE A 43 -0.45 -4.35 -12.55
C PHE A 43 0.69 -4.35 -11.52
N PRO A 44 1.71 -3.47 -11.66
CA PRO A 44 2.60 -3.13 -10.54
C PRO A 44 1.80 -2.41 -9.45
N TRP A 45 1.48 -3.09 -8.34
CA TRP A 45 0.49 -2.60 -7.39
C TRP A 45 0.90 -2.82 -5.93
N LEU A 46 1.20 -1.72 -5.24
CA LEU A 46 1.44 -1.69 -3.80
C LEU A 46 0.21 -1.13 -3.04
N VAL A 47 0.03 -1.60 -1.81
CA VAL A 47 -0.98 -1.10 -0.88
C VAL A 47 -0.30 -0.72 0.43
N LEU A 48 -0.51 0.51 0.88
CA LEU A 48 -0.14 0.95 2.22
C LEU A 48 -1.32 0.79 3.16
N VAL A 49 -1.10 0.17 4.31
CA VAL A 49 -2.11 0.02 5.36
C VAL A 49 -1.53 0.62 6.65
N PRO A 50 -1.92 1.84 7.06
CA PRO A 50 -1.50 2.44 8.32
C PRO A 50 -1.74 1.50 9.50
N ARG A 51 -0.71 1.27 10.32
CA ARG A 51 -0.80 0.39 11.49
C ARG A 51 -1.45 1.09 12.69
N VAL A 52 -2.63 1.66 12.47
CA VAL A 52 -3.45 2.37 13.46
C VAL A 52 -4.78 1.61 13.59
N ALA A 53 -5.25 1.38 14.81
CA ALA A 53 -6.49 0.66 15.04
C ALA A 53 -7.70 1.52 14.62
N ASP A 54 -8.73 0.86 14.09
CA ASP A 54 -10.07 1.43 13.84
C ASP A 54 -10.14 2.71 12.97
N VAL A 55 -9.10 2.97 12.15
CA VAL A 55 -9.12 4.07 11.17
C VAL A 55 -9.71 3.60 9.85
N SER A 56 -10.65 4.38 9.31
CA SER A 56 -11.27 4.11 8.00
C SER A 56 -10.97 5.18 6.98
N GLU A 57 -10.83 6.42 7.42
CA GLU A 57 -10.62 7.59 6.57
C GLU A 57 -9.26 8.24 6.83
N TRP A 58 -8.72 8.93 5.82
CA TRP A 58 -7.48 9.71 5.97
C TRP A 58 -7.55 10.70 7.14
N ILE A 59 -8.73 11.29 7.35
CA ILE A 59 -8.98 12.29 8.39
C ILE A 59 -9.11 11.71 9.81
N ASP A 60 -9.15 10.38 9.96
CA ASP A 60 -9.12 9.73 11.27
C ASP A 60 -7.69 9.70 11.86
N LEU A 61 -6.67 9.82 10.99
CA LEU A 61 -5.28 9.92 11.39
C LEU A 61 -4.99 11.29 11.98
N ASP A 62 -4.13 11.35 13.00
CA ASP A 62 -3.63 12.63 13.51
C ASP A 62 -2.74 13.33 12.47
N GLY A 63 -2.51 14.64 12.65
CA GLY A 63 -1.74 15.42 11.67
C GLY A 63 -0.30 14.92 11.47
N GLY A 64 0.33 14.31 12.47
CA GLY A 64 1.64 13.67 12.35
C GLY A 64 1.58 12.41 11.50
N GLN A 65 0.61 11.54 11.78
CA GLN A 65 0.35 10.32 11.02
C GLN A 65 0.00 10.62 9.55
N GLN A 66 -0.84 11.62 9.27
CA GLN A 66 -1.15 12.04 7.89
C GLN A 66 0.11 12.46 7.12
N ARG A 67 1.03 13.20 7.78
CA ARG A 67 2.31 13.59 7.17
C ARG A 67 3.24 12.41 6.93
N LEU A 68 3.28 11.45 7.86
CA LEU A 68 4.03 10.20 7.68
C LEU A 68 3.47 9.38 6.51
N LEU A 69 2.15 9.18 6.46
CA LEU A 69 1.50 8.46 5.36
C LEU A 69 1.77 9.13 4.00
N LEU A 70 1.70 10.47 3.94
CA LEU A 70 2.03 11.21 2.73
C LEU A 70 3.50 11.01 2.31
N ALA A 71 4.43 10.99 3.27
CA ALA A 71 5.84 10.74 2.99
C ALA A 71 6.06 9.32 2.44
N GLU A 72 5.42 8.32 3.05
CA GLU A 72 5.47 6.93 2.58
C GLU A 72 4.88 6.80 1.15
N ILE A 73 3.71 7.40 0.90
CA ILE A 73 3.09 7.43 -0.44
C ILE A 73 4.03 8.04 -1.47
N ASN A 74 4.66 9.17 -1.15
CA ASN A 74 5.57 9.84 -2.07
C ASN A 74 6.80 8.98 -2.36
N GLN A 75 7.43 8.40 -1.35
CA GLN A 75 8.60 7.53 -1.52
C GLN A 75 8.28 6.32 -2.39
N LEU A 76 7.22 5.57 -2.05
CA LEU A 76 6.86 4.36 -2.78
C LEU A 76 6.36 4.67 -4.19
N SER A 77 5.69 5.81 -4.39
CA SER A 77 5.30 6.28 -5.72
C SER A 77 6.50 6.54 -6.61
N GLN A 78 7.58 7.14 -6.08
CA GLN A 78 8.80 7.36 -6.87
C GLN A 78 9.47 6.05 -7.27
N LEU A 79 9.50 5.07 -6.36
CA LEU A 79 10.02 3.73 -6.67
C LEU A 79 9.15 3.01 -7.71
N LEU A 80 7.83 3.07 -7.57
CA LEU A 80 6.90 2.43 -8.51
C LEU A 80 6.94 3.09 -9.89
N ARG A 81 7.19 4.39 -9.96
CA ARG A 81 7.27 5.15 -11.21
C ARG A 81 8.42 4.69 -12.11
N VAL A 82 9.51 4.19 -11.54
CA VAL A 82 10.68 3.75 -12.30
C VAL A 82 10.65 2.27 -12.67
N GLU A 83 9.59 1.55 -12.28
CA GLU A 83 9.43 0.15 -12.72
C GLU A 83 9.26 0.07 -14.25
N PRO A 84 9.80 -0.97 -14.89
CA PRO A 84 9.71 -1.13 -16.33
C PRO A 84 8.26 -1.06 -16.84
N GLY A 85 8.04 -0.25 -17.87
CA GLY A 85 6.74 -0.11 -18.53
C GLY A 85 5.74 0.83 -17.83
N VAL A 86 6.00 1.31 -16.61
CA VAL A 86 5.13 2.27 -15.95
C VAL A 86 5.22 3.64 -16.62
N ALA A 87 4.09 4.13 -17.16
CA ALA A 87 3.98 5.45 -17.78
C ALA A 87 3.23 6.46 -16.91
N LYS A 88 2.39 5.99 -15.98
CA LYS A 88 1.57 6.82 -15.09
C LYS A 88 1.33 6.12 -13.76
N LEU A 89 1.12 6.89 -12.70
CA LEU A 89 0.64 6.38 -11.42
C LEU A 89 -0.84 6.68 -11.20
N ASN A 90 -1.54 5.74 -10.56
CA ASN A 90 -2.81 5.98 -9.88
C ASN A 90 -2.61 5.80 -8.37
N ILE A 91 -3.16 6.74 -7.60
CA ILE A 91 -3.11 6.74 -6.14
C ILE A 91 -4.55 6.89 -5.67
N GLY A 92 -5.00 6.03 -4.75
CA GLY A 92 -6.38 6.08 -4.27
C GLY A 92 -6.55 5.49 -2.87
N ALA A 93 -7.27 6.22 -2.02
CA ALA A 93 -7.88 5.71 -0.79
C ALA A 93 -9.39 5.66 -1.05
N LEU A 94 -9.94 4.45 -1.24
CA LEU A 94 -11.35 4.26 -1.62
C LEU A 94 -12.17 3.69 -0.47
N GLY A 95 -11.76 2.54 0.05
CA GLY A 95 -12.39 1.93 1.21
C GLY A 95 -13.80 1.37 1.01
N ASN A 96 -14.37 1.40 -0.20
CA ASN A 96 -15.79 1.04 -0.41
C ASN A 96 -16.16 -0.39 0.05
N ILE A 97 -15.25 -1.36 -0.13
CA ILE A 97 -15.46 -2.77 0.23
C ILE A 97 -14.81 -3.13 1.57
N VAL A 98 -13.57 -2.69 1.78
CA VAL A 98 -12.83 -2.86 3.04
C VAL A 98 -12.71 -1.50 3.70
N ARG A 99 -13.29 -1.34 4.89
CA ARG A 99 -13.33 -0.06 5.60
C ARG A 99 -11.98 0.39 6.14
N GLN A 100 -11.17 -0.54 6.63
CA GLN A 100 -9.84 -0.23 7.18
C GLN A 100 -9.06 0.63 6.19
N LEU A 101 -8.54 1.77 6.64
CA LEU A 101 -7.82 2.71 5.79
C LEU A 101 -6.67 2.00 5.08
N HIS A 102 -6.65 2.12 3.76
CA HIS A 102 -5.55 1.66 2.92
C HIS A 102 -5.44 2.54 1.68
N VAL A 103 -4.22 2.67 1.18
CA VAL A 103 -3.90 3.49 0.01
C VAL A 103 -3.27 2.64 -1.06
N HIS A 104 -3.89 2.61 -2.23
CA HIS A 104 -3.39 1.92 -3.41
C HIS A 104 -2.41 2.81 -4.17
N LEU A 105 -1.25 2.26 -4.54
CA LEU A 105 -0.31 2.83 -5.49
C LEU A 105 -0.17 1.88 -6.67
N VAL A 106 -0.56 2.32 -7.87
CA VAL A 106 -0.65 1.47 -9.06
C VAL A 106 0.14 2.08 -10.21
N GLY A 107 1.08 1.31 -10.76
CA GLY A 107 1.75 1.60 -12.01
C GLY A 107 0.85 1.29 -13.20
N ARG A 108 0.71 2.23 -14.12
CA ARG A 108 -0.23 2.19 -15.26
C ARG A 108 0.49 2.50 -16.56
N HIS A 109 -0.03 1.97 -17.67
CA HIS A 109 0.45 2.32 -19.00
C HIS A 109 -0.63 2.12 -20.07
N PRO A 110 -0.53 2.81 -21.23
CA PRO A 110 -1.35 2.50 -22.38
C PRO A 110 -1.24 1.02 -22.75
N GLY A 111 -2.39 0.35 -22.90
CA GLY A 111 -2.45 -1.08 -23.22
C GLY A 111 -2.39 -2.01 -22.00
N ASP A 112 -2.31 -1.50 -20.77
CA ASP A 112 -2.55 -2.33 -19.58
C ASP A 112 -4.00 -2.83 -19.54
N ALA A 113 -4.27 -3.85 -18.73
CA ALA A 113 -5.55 -4.57 -18.71
C ALA A 113 -6.79 -3.71 -18.38
N ALA A 114 -6.62 -2.48 -17.90
CA ALA A 114 -7.72 -1.59 -17.54
C ALA A 114 -7.61 -0.18 -18.17
N TRP A 115 -6.64 0.09 -19.02
CA TRP A 115 -6.42 1.43 -19.57
C TRP A 115 -7.57 1.87 -20.51
N PRO A 116 -8.03 3.14 -20.48
CA PRO A 116 -7.64 4.24 -19.59
C PRO A 116 -8.45 4.30 -18.28
N GLY A 117 -9.30 3.31 -18.02
CA GLY A 117 -10.14 3.24 -16.85
C GLY A 117 -9.40 2.90 -15.55
N PRO A 118 -10.12 2.90 -14.42
CA PRO A 118 -9.59 2.47 -13.13
C PRO A 118 -9.31 0.96 -13.11
N VAL A 119 -8.31 0.55 -12.33
CA VAL A 119 -8.04 -0.89 -12.09
C VAL A 119 -9.08 -1.51 -11.16
N TRP A 120 -9.66 -0.72 -10.24
CA TRP A 120 -10.63 -1.19 -9.26
C TRP A 120 -11.92 -1.63 -9.95
N GLY A 121 -12.30 -2.90 -9.77
CA GLY A 121 -13.49 -3.47 -10.39
C GLY A 121 -13.34 -3.80 -11.89
N SER A 122 -12.14 -3.64 -12.46
CA SER A 122 -11.88 -3.98 -13.86
C SER A 122 -11.37 -5.41 -13.99
N GLY A 123 -12.18 -6.29 -14.58
CA GLY A 123 -11.83 -7.70 -14.82
C GLY A 123 -11.60 -8.51 -13.55
N SER A 124 -11.08 -9.73 -13.71
CA SER A 124 -10.70 -10.62 -12.61
C SER A 124 -9.20 -10.53 -12.34
N ALA A 125 -8.81 -10.55 -11.07
CA ALA A 125 -7.41 -10.58 -10.66
C ALA A 125 -6.70 -11.83 -11.23
N GLN A 126 -5.47 -11.66 -11.67
CA GLN A 126 -4.58 -12.78 -12.03
C GLN A 126 -3.56 -12.92 -10.92
N ARG A 127 -3.61 -14.02 -10.17
CA ARG A 127 -2.66 -14.23 -9.06
C ARG A 127 -1.27 -14.49 -9.63
N PHE A 128 -0.25 -14.05 -8.92
CA PHE A 128 1.12 -14.42 -9.26
C PHE A 128 1.33 -15.92 -9.06
N GLU A 129 2.14 -16.53 -9.91
CA GLU A 129 2.72 -17.85 -9.62
C GLU A 129 3.59 -17.77 -8.35
N ALA A 130 3.58 -18.81 -7.52
CA ALA A 130 4.17 -18.75 -6.17
C ALA A 130 5.63 -18.28 -6.15
N ASP A 131 6.47 -18.80 -7.05
CA ASP A 131 7.88 -18.40 -7.14
C ASP A 131 8.04 -16.95 -7.61
N ALA A 132 7.22 -16.52 -8.57
CA ALA A 132 7.22 -15.15 -9.06
C ALA A 132 6.76 -14.17 -7.97
N LEU A 133 5.75 -14.55 -7.18
CA LEU A 133 5.26 -13.78 -6.04
C LEU A 133 6.36 -13.57 -5.00
N HIS A 134 7.03 -14.66 -4.59
CA HIS A 134 8.14 -14.60 -3.65
C HIS A 134 9.28 -13.71 -4.15
N GLN A 135 9.64 -13.80 -5.43
CA GLN A 135 10.67 -12.96 -6.04
C GLN A 135 10.28 -11.47 -6.04
N HIS A 136 9.03 -11.14 -6.40
CA HIS A 136 8.56 -9.76 -6.38
C HIS A 136 8.53 -9.18 -4.96
N VAL A 137 8.04 -9.95 -3.98
CA VAL A 137 8.05 -9.54 -2.57
C VAL A 137 9.47 -9.30 -2.08
N ALA A 138 10.41 -10.20 -2.37
CA ALA A 138 11.81 -10.05 -1.99
C ALA A 138 12.46 -8.82 -2.65
N ALA A 139 12.20 -8.58 -3.95
CA ALA A 139 12.71 -7.43 -4.67
C ALA A 139 12.20 -6.11 -4.06
N TRP A 140 10.90 -6.02 -3.75
CA TRP A 140 10.36 -4.85 -3.08
C TRP A 140 10.90 -4.66 -1.67
N ALA A 141 10.99 -5.74 -0.88
CA ALA A 141 11.55 -5.69 0.47
C ALA A 141 13.00 -5.21 0.46
N GLN A 142 13.80 -5.56 -0.56
CA GLN A 142 15.17 -5.07 -0.69
C GLN A 142 15.24 -3.56 -1.02
N ARG A 143 14.33 -3.06 -1.86
CA ARG A 143 14.28 -1.63 -2.26
C ARG A 143 13.81 -0.69 -1.14
N LEU A 144 13.10 -1.23 -0.15
CA LEU A 144 12.51 -0.47 0.95
C LEU A 144 13.39 -0.43 2.22
N ARG A 145 14.55 -1.10 2.19
CA ARG A 145 15.55 -1.07 3.29
C ARG A 145 16.47 0.14 3.20
#